data_AF-A0A1W6JY43-F1
#
_entry.id   AF-A0A1W6JY43-F1
#
_cell.length_a   1.000
_cell.length_b   1.000
_cell.length_c   1.000
_cell.angle_alpha   90.00
_cell.angle_beta   90.00
_cell.angle_gamma   90.00
#
_symmetry.space_group_name_H-M   'P 1'
#
loop_
_entity.id
_entity.type
_entity.pdbx_description
1 polymer ?
#
loop_
_entity_poly.entity_id
_entity_poly.type
_entity_poly.pdbx_seq_one_letter_code
_entity_poly.pdbx_strand_id
1 'polypeptide(L)'
;MILSSRSIASLLILFAVVLVGVIGNYILGNSGHNFNQPMNLINAIYFTIITLSTVGYGDIVPITPIAKIFIVALIIMGMGAFLTALSSISSDLATNNIQSLSEKLEKIEEEFTRSHILLIGSGPVNVNLVTLLKDKKEKYVLLVSDKVESEKFKEEGIRVYAINVISEEELHKFHPERAKLIVVDMKNISDMIYTLVILSEIAKDTKIIAIVHDKDTEKRIQTLKKIKEIEIINPSEMIATQLLSNT
;
A
#
# COMPACT_ATOMS: atom_id res chain seq x y z
N MET A 1 2.06 10.78 -12.58
CA MET A 1 0.91 9.87 -12.73
C MET A 1 0.80 9.53 -14.21
N ILE A 2 1.39 8.42 -14.64
CA ILE A 2 1.37 7.98 -16.05
C ILE A 2 0.37 6.82 -16.10
N LEU A 3 -0.70 6.95 -16.91
CA LEU A 3 -1.68 5.89 -17.14
C LEU A 3 -0.99 4.69 -17.80
N SER A 4 -1.38 3.46 -17.44
CA SER A 4 -0.82 2.27 -18.07
C SER A 4 -1.23 2.17 -19.54
N SER A 5 -0.42 1.46 -20.35
CA SER A 5 -0.75 1.22 -21.77
C SER A 5 -2.12 0.55 -21.96
N ARG A 6 -2.58 -0.22 -20.96
CA ARG A 6 -3.90 -0.87 -20.97
C ARG A 6 -5.02 0.16 -20.76
N SER A 7 -4.86 1.07 -19.80
CA SER A 7 -5.82 2.16 -19.55
C SER A 7 -5.93 3.12 -20.73
N ILE A 8 -4.80 3.44 -21.37
CA ILE A 8 -4.77 4.25 -22.60
C ILE A 8 -5.54 3.53 -23.71
N ALA A 9 -5.29 2.23 -23.92
CA ALA A 9 -6.00 1.44 -24.92
C ALA A 9 -7.52 1.37 -24.64
N SER A 10 -7.94 1.15 -23.40
CA SER A 10 -9.37 1.15 -23.04
C SER A 10 -10.04 2.50 -23.24
N LEU A 11 -9.34 3.60 -22.98
CA LEU A 11 -9.86 4.95 -23.20
C LEU A 11 -10.02 5.23 -24.70
N LEU A 12 -9.05 4.78 -25.52
CA LEU A 12 -9.15 4.87 -26.98
C LEU A 12 -10.31 4.03 -27.54
N ILE A 13 -10.53 2.82 -27.01
CA ILE A 13 -11.66 1.98 -27.38
C ILE A 13 -12.98 2.67 -27.02
N LEU A 14 -13.10 3.21 -25.80
CA LEU A 14 -14.29 3.95 -25.38
C LEU A 14 -14.54 5.16 -26.29
N PHE A 15 -13.49 5.92 -26.61
CA PHE A 15 -13.59 7.05 -27.54
C PHE A 15 -14.03 6.62 -28.95
N ALA A 16 -13.49 5.51 -29.46
CA ALA A 16 -13.90 4.94 -30.75
C ALA A 16 -15.38 4.53 -30.74
N VAL A 17 -15.87 3.90 -29.67
CA VAL A 17 -17.29 3.53 -29.53
C VAL A 17 -18.18 4.77 -29.50
N VAL A 18 -17.78 5.82 -28.78
CA VAL A 18 -18.51 7.10 -28.79
C VAL A 18 -18.54 7.68 -30.20
N LEU A 19 -17.43 7.72 -30.93
CA LEU A 19 -17.39 8.20 -32.31
C LEU A 19 -18.30 7.39 -33.24
N VAL A 20 -18.26 6.07 -33.15
CA VAL A 20 -19.14 5.18 -33.92
C VAL A 20 -20.60 5.45 -33.60
N GLY A 21 -20.94 5.66 -32.33
CA GLY A 21 -22.27 6.05 -31.89
C GLY A 21 -22.72 7.38 -32.50
N VAL A 22 -21.89 8.42 -32.40
CA VAL A 22 -22.20 9.75 -32.94
C VAL A 22 -22.39 9.71 -34.46
N ILE A 23 -21.45 9.09 -35.18
CA ILE A 23 -21.50 8.99 -36.64
C ILE A 23 -22.71 8.16 -37.08
N GLY A 24 -22.94 7.01 -36.45
CA GLY A 24 -24.06 6.14 -36.77
C GLY A 24 -25.41 6.79 -36.49
N ASN A 25 -25.57 7.46 -35.34
CA ASN A 25 -26.77 8.20 -35.00
C ASN A 25 -27.02 9.36 -35.98
N TYR A 26 -25.97 10.09 -36.37
CA TYR A 26 -26.06 11.16 -37.34
C TYR A 26 -26.49 10.64 -38.72
N ILE A 27 -25.88 9.57 -39.24
CA ILE A 27 -26.22 8.97 -40.54
C ILE A 27 -27.65 8.42 -40.54
N LEU A 28 -28.02 7.66 -39.50
CA LEU A 28 -29.34 7.05 -39.37
C LEU A 28 -30.43 8.11 -39.22
N GLY A 29 -30.17 9.18 -38.47
CA GLY A 29 -31.13 10.25 -38.29
C GLY A 29 -31.26 11.17 -39.50
N ASN A 30 -30.20 11.33 -40.31
CA ASN A 30 -30.26 12.09 -41.56
C ASN A 30 -30.95 11.32 -42.70
N SER A 31 -31.04 9.99 -42.59
CA SER A 31 -31.76 9.12 -43.54
C SER A 31 -33.30 9.15 -43.41
N GLY A 32 -33.84 9.89 -42.43
CA GLY A 32 -35.28 10.13 -42.24
C GLY A 32 -36.00 9.14 -41.31
N HIS A 33 -37.04 9.62 -40.61
CA HIS A 33 -38.01 8.94 -39.71
C HIS A 33 -37.49 7.84 -38.77
N ASN A 34 -36.19 7.70 -38.55
CA ASN A 34 -35.62 6.69 -37.66
C ASN A 34 -35.71 7.07 -36.18
N PHE A 35 -35.86 8.36 -35.90
CA PHE A 35 -36.01 8.94 -34.57
C PHE A 35 -37.26 9.82 -34.50
N ASN A 36 -37.73 10.08 -33.29
CA ASN A 36 -38.88 10.97 -33.03
C ASN A 36 -38.63 12.46 -33.37
N GLN A 37 -37.38 12.85 -33.58
CA GLN A 37 -37.00 14.21 -34.00
C GLN A 37 -35.79 14.21 -34.94
N PRO A 38 -35.56 15.31 -35.70
CA PRO A 38 -34.40 15.42 -36.59
C PRO A 38 -33.07 15.31 -35.85
N MET A 39 -32.14 14.55 -36.42
CA MET A 39 -30.82 14.33 -35.83
C MET A 39 -29.76 15.21 -36.52
N ASN A 40 -29.55 16.41 -35.98
CA ASN A 40 -28.35 17.18 -36.32
C ASN A 40 -27.12 16.64 -35.55
N LEU A 41 -25.92 17.14 -35.85
CA LEU A 41 -24.68 16.67 -35.22
C LEU A 41 -24.71 16.83 -33.69
N ILE A 42 -25.28 17.94 -33.20
CA ILE A 42 -25.39 18.23 -31.77
C ILE A 42 -26.30 17.19 -31.09
N ASN A 43 -27.46 16.90 -31.66
CA ASN A 43 -28.40 15.89 -31.18
C ASN A 43 -27.79 14.49 -31.22
N ALA A 44 -26.99 14.16 -32.23
CA ALA A 44 -26.30 12.87 -32.33
C ALA A 44 -25.24 12.70 -31.22
N ILE A 45 -24.45 13.75 -30.94
CA ILE A 45 -23.50 13.78 -29.83
C ILE A 45 -24.25 13.64 -28.50
N TYR A 46 -25.24 14.50 -28.29
CA TYR A 46 -26.05 14.53 -27.08
C TYR A 46 -26.69 13.16 -26.81
N PHE A 47 -27.43 12.61 -27.78
CA PHE A 47 -28.11 11.33 -27.66
C PHE A 47 -27.14 10.18 -27.36
N THR A 48 -25.98 10.15 -28.04
CA THR A 48 -24.95 9.13 -27.80
C THR A 48 -24.42 9.20 -26.38
N ILE A 49 -24.10 10.41 -25.89
CA ILE A 49 -23.57 10.61 -24.53
C ILE A 49 -24.59 10.19 -23.49
N ILE A 50 -25.84 10.69 -23.55
CA ILE A 50 -26.85 10.40 -22.52
C ILE A 50 -27.25 8.91 -22.53
N THR A 51 -27.17 8.24 -23.68
CA THR A 51 -27.46 6.80 -23.80
C THR A 51 -26.34 5.97 -23.19
N LEU A 52 -25.08 6.27 -23.55
CA LEU A 52 -23.91 5.53 -23.03
C LEU A 52 -23.63 5.85 -21.56
N SER A 53 -23.99 7.03 -21.08
CA SER A 53 -23.91 7.40 -19.66
C SER A 53 -25.05 6.80 -18.83
N THR A 54 -25.96 6.03 -19.43
CA THR A 54 -27.15 5.44 -18.80
C THR A 54 -28.16 6.45 -18.23
N VAL A 55 -28.05 7.73 -18.59
CA VAL A 55 -28.98 8.78 -18.13
C VAL A 55 -30.32 8.66 -18.84
N GLY A 56 -30.30 8.52 -20.17
CA GLY A 56 -31.47 8.16 -20.97
C GLY A 56 -32.70 9.04 -20.74
N TYR A 57 -32.60 10.36 -20.94
CA TYR A 57 -33.71 11.31 -20.71
C TYR A 57 -35.01 10.97 -21.46
N GLY A 58 -34.94 10.20 -22.55
CA GLY A 58 -36.09 9.74 -23.31
C GLY A 58 -36.72 10.83 -24.20
N ASP A 59 -36.07 11.97 -24.33
CA ASP A 59 -36.42 13.06 -25.23
C ASP A 59 -36.13 12.71 -26.71
N ILE A 60 -35.07 11.96 -26.96
CA ILE A 60 -34.74 11.38 -28.27
C ILE A 60 -34.87 9.88 -28.20
N VAL A 61 -35.68 9.29 -29.08
CA VAL A 61 -35.91 7.83 -29.10
C VAL A 61 -35.89 7.25 -30.52
N PRO A 62 -35.29 6.06 -30.73
CA PRO A 62 -35.36 5.36 -32.00
C PRO A 62 -36.76 4.77 -32.21
N ILE A 63 -37.39 5.07 -33.35
CA ILE A 63 -38.76 4.63 -33.67
C ILE A 63 -38.80 3.46 -34.66
N THR A 64 -37.78 3.30 -35.50
CA THR A 64 -37.70 2.19 -36.47
C THR A 64 -36.95 0.97 -35.92
N PRO A 65 -37.23 -0.26 -36.43
CA PRO A 65 -36.51 -1.46 -36.01
C PRO A 65 -35.00 -1.38 -36.24
N ILE A 66 -34.57 -0.81 -37.37
CA ILE A 66 -33.14 -0.67 -37.70
C ILE A 66 -32.41 0.24 -36.71
N ALA A 67 -33.02 1.37 -36.33
CA ALA A 67 -32.46 2.27 -35.34
C ALA A 67 -32.39 1.61 -33.97
N LYS A 68 -33.45 0.89 -33.56
CA LYS A 68 -33.47 0.15 -32.29
C LYS A 68 -32.36 -0.90 -32.20
N ILE A 69 -32.15 -1.69 -33.25
CA ILE A 69 -31.08 -2.70 -33.29
C ILE A 69 -29.70 -2.02 -33.19
N PHE A 70 -29.49 -0.92 -33.91
CA PHE A 70 -28.25 -0.15 -33.83
C PHE A 70 -27.99 0.35 -32.40
N ILE A 71 -29.00 0.92 -31.73
CA ILE A 71 -28.87 1.41 -30.35
C ILE A 71 -28.60 0.28 -29.36
N VAL A 72 -29.26 -0.88 -29.50
CA VAL A 72 -28.97 -2.05 -28.67
C VAL A 72 -27.51 -2.48 -28.83
N ALA A 73 -27.01 -2.58 -30.06
CA ALA A 73 -25.61 -2.92 -30.31
C ALA A 73 -24.64 -1.88 -29.73
N LEU A 74 -24.96 -0.59 -29.88
CA LEU A 74 -24.18 0.52 -29.34
C LEU A 74 -24.11 0.47 -27.81
N ILE A 75 -25.22 0.19 -27.13
CA ILE A 75 -25.27 0.07 -25.67
C ILE A 75 -24.40 -1.10 -25.20
N ILE A 76 -24.49 -2.27 -25.84
CA ILE A 76 -23.69 -3.45 -25.46
C ILE A 76 -22.19 -3.15 -25.60
N MET A 77 -21.77 -2.58 -26.73
CA MET A 77 -20.36 -2.23 -26.97
C MET A 77 -19.88 -1.11 -26.02
N GLY A 78 -20.70 -0.08 -25.84
CA GLY A 78 -20.36 1.06 -24.99
C GLY A 78 -20.28 0.71 -23.52
N MET A 79 -21.20 -0.12 -23.02
CA MET A 79 -21.14 -0.64 -21.65
C MET A 79 -19.87 -1.47 -21.43
N GLY A 80 -19.52 -2.37 -22.36
CA GLY A 80 -18.28 -3.15 -22.28
C GLY A 80 -17.03 -2.26 -22.28
N ALA A 81 -16.97 -1.27 -23.17
CA ALA A 81 -15.86 -0.31 -23.23
C ALA A 81 -15.77 0.55 -21.97
N PHE A 82 -16.91 0.97 -21.41
CA PHE A 82 -16.96 1.76 -20.18
C PHE A 82 -16.49 0.94 -18.98
N LEU A 83 -16.98 -0.28 -18.79
CA LEU A 83 -16.58 -1.15 -17.69
C LEU A 83 -15.09 -1.51 -17.74
N THR A 84 -14.55 -1.75 -18.93
CA THR A 84 -13.11 -2.03 -19.12
C THR A 84 -12.24 -0.80 -18.84
N ALA A 85 -12.67 0.39 -19.26
CA ALA A 85 -11.99 1.64 -18.91
C ALA A 85 -12.05 1.91 -17.39
N LEU A 86 -13.20 1.71 -16.76
CA LEU A 86 -13.35 1.89 -15.32
C LEU A 86 -12.50 0.91 -14.52
N SER A 87 -12.48 -0.36 -14.91
CA SER A 87 -11.69 -1.41 -14.26
C SER A 87 -10.18 -1.16 -14.39
N SER A 88 -9.70 -0.81 -15.59
CA SER A 88 -8.28 -0.54 -15.83
C SER A 88 -7.79 0.71 -15.08
N ILE A 89 -8.56 1.80 -15.10
CA ILE A 89 -8.23 3.00 -14.34
C ILE A 89 -8.24 2.72 -12.83
N SER A 90 -9.24 1.97 -12.34
CA SER A 90 -9.30 1.57 -10.93
C SER A 90 -8.11 0.70 -10.52
N SER A 91 -7.70 -0.20 -11.41
CA SER A 91 -6.50 -1.02 -11.22
C SER A 91 -5.23 -0.18 -11.20
N ASP A 92 -5.07 0.79 -12.12
CA ASP A 92 -3.92 1.69 -12.13
C ASP A 92 -3.84 2.55 -10.85
N LEU A 93 -4.99 3.02 -10.36
CA LEU A 93 -5.07 3.75 -9.09
C LEU A 93 -4.75 2.86 -7.89
N ALA A 94 -5.21 1.61 -7.88
CA ALA A 94 -4.88 0.64 -6.84
C ALA A 94 -3.42 0.18 -6.89
N THR A 95 -2.83 0.04 -8.09
CA THR A 95 -1.46 -0.44 -8.32
C THR A 95 -0.39 0.64 -8.19
N ASN A 96 -0.73 1.92 -8.12
CA ASN A 96 0.20 2.96 -7.63
C ASN A 96 0.72 2.67 -6.19
N ASN A 97 0.04 1.79 -5.44
CA ASN A 97 0.55 1.24 -4.17
C ASN A 97 1.50 0.04 -4.35
N ILE A 98 1.51 -0.64 -5.50
CA ILE A 98 2.19 -1.92 -5.73
C ILE A 98 3.50 -1.77 -6.51
N GLN A 99 3.58 -0.87 -7.50
CA GLN A 99 4.87 -0.61 -8.17
C GLN A 99 5.87 0.10 -7.22
N SER A 100 5.34 0.92 -6.30
CA SER A 100 6.14 1.43 -5.17
C SER A 100 6.49 0.34 -4.15
N LEU A 101 5.82 -0.81 -4.14
CA LEU A 101 6.15 -1.92 -3.27
C LEU A 101 7.34 -2.71 -3.81
N SER A 102 7.43 -3.01 -5.10
CA SER A 102 8.60 -3.69 -5.68
C SER A 102 9.87 -2.84 -5.59
N GLU A 103 9.81 -1.54 -5.88
CA GLU A 103 10.96 -0.63 -5.69
C GLU A 103 11.29 -0.41 -4.19
N LYS A 104 10.28 -0.43 -3.30
CA LYS A 104 10.55 -0.42 -1.85
C LYS A 104 11.18 -1.73 -1.41
N LEU A 105 10.75 -2.88 -1.92
CA LEU A 105 11.29 -4.19 -1.57
C LEU A 105 12.74 -4.32 -2.05
N GLU A 106 13.04 -3.89 -3.27
CA GLU A 106 14.42 -3.89 -3.81
C GLU A 106 15.31 -2.90 -3.03
N LYS A 107 14.80 -1.71 -2.66
CA LYS A 107 15.51 -0.79 -1.75
C LYS A 107 15.67 -1.34 -0.35
N ILE A 108 14.66 -2.01 0.21
CA ILE A 108 14.71 -2.67 1.52
C ILE A 108 15.79 -3.75 1.49
N GLU A 109 15.85 -4.56 0.44
CA GLU A 109 16.80 -5.65 0.27
C GLU A 109 18.25 -5.11 0.10
N GLU A 110 18.46 -4.08 -0.73
CA GLU A 110 19.76 -3.40 -0.85
C GLU A 110 20.19 -2.68 0.45
N GLU A 111 19.26 -2.01 1.12
CA GLU A 111 19.53 -1.22 2.32
C GLU A 111 19.77 -2.10 3.54
N PHE A 112 19.07 -3.23 3.65
CA PHE A 112 19.29 -4.23 4.69
C PHE A 112 20.59 -4.99 4.48
N THR A 113 20.95 -5.33 3.23
CA THR A 113 22.26 -5.92 2.92
C THR A 113 23.44 -5.03 3.36
N ARG A 114 23.21 -3.73 3.58
CA ARG A 114 24.21 -2.76 4.06
C ARG A 114 24.05 -2.37 5.54
N SER A 115 22.89 -2.58 6.15
CA SER A 115 22.56 -2.12 7.50
C SER A 115 22.81 -3.22 8.52
N HIS A 116 23.54 -2.89 9.59
CA HIS A 116 24.00 -3.90 10.54
C HIS A 116 23.10 -3.98 11.77
N ILE A 117 22.22 -3.00 11.98
CA ILE A 117 21.38 -2.90 13.19
C ILE A 117 19.91 -2.79 12.76
N LEU A 118 19.08 -3.70 13.29
CA LEU A 118 17.63 -3.68 13.11
C LEU A 118 16.96 -3.24 14.40
N LEU A 119 16.26 -2.11 14.37
CA LEU A 119 15.50 -1.58 15.50
C LEU A 119 14.03 -1.87 15.25
N ILE A 120 13.36 -2.53 16.20
CA ILE A 120 11.93 -2.88 16.08
C ILE A 120 11.17 -2.22 17.22
N GLY A 121 10.17 -1.43 16.86
CA GLY A 121 9.36 -0.64 17.77
C GLY A 121 9.91 0.75 18.04
N SER A 122 9.02 1.63 18.45
CA SER A 122 9.24 3.05 18.75
C SER A 122 9.25 3.34 20.25
N GLY A 123 9.68 2.38 21.06
CA GLY A 123 9.88 2.62 22.47
C GLY A 123 10.95 3.70 22.72
N PRO A 124 11.00 4.27 23.94
CA PRO A 124 11.83 5.43 24.23
C PRO A 124 13.33 5.21 23.99
N VAL A 125 13.83 3.98 24.14
CA VAL A 125 15.23 3.66 23.90
C VAL A 125 15.51 3.68 22.40
N ASN A 126 14.67 3.04 21.58
CA ASN A 126 14.83 3.05 20.13
C ASN A 126 14.74 4.45 19.53
N VAL A 127 13.81 5.29 20.01
CA VAL A 127 13.67 6.69 19.56
C VAL A 127 14.95 7.50 19.82
N ASN A 128 15.61 7.28 20.95
CA ASN A 128 16.88 7.95 21.23
C ASN A 128 18.05 7.31 20.47
N LEU A 129 18.05 5.99 20.28
CA LEU A 129 19.07 5.27 19.52
C LEU A 129 19.12 5.71 18.06
N VAL A 130 17.98 5.92 17.39
CA VAL A 130 17.99 6.37 15.98
C VAL A 130 18.69 7.70 15.81
N THR A 131 18.48 8.64 16.73
CA THR A 131 19.17 9.94 16.72
C THR A 131 20.68 9.77 16.89
N LEU A 132 21.11 8.97 17.86
CA LEU A 132 22.53 8.72 18.12
C LEU A 132 23.23 7.97 16.97
N LEU A 133 22.55 7.00 16.37
CA LEU A 133 23.09 6.23 15.24
C LEU A 133 23.18 7.09 13.97
N LYS A 134 22.19 7.96 13.75
CA LYS A 134 22.20 8.94 12.67
C LYS A 134 23.39 9.89 12.80
N ASP A 135 23.65 10.43 13.98
CA ASP A 135 24.78 11.33 14.25
C ASP A 135 26.13 10.64 14.03
N LYS A 136 26.24 9.37 14.42
CA LYS A 136 27.44 8.55 14.21
C LYS A 136 27.58 7.97 12.80
N LYS A 137 26.60 8.22 11.91
CA LYS A 137 26.54 7.66 10.54
C LYS A 137 26.55 6.13 10.50
N GLU A 138 26.07 5.50 11.56
CA GLU A 138 25.89 4.06 11.61
C GLU A 138 24.67 3.65 10.79
N LYS A 139 24.75 2.54 10.06
CA LYS A 139 23.65 2.07 9.21
C LYS A 139 22.67 1.23 10.02
N TYR A 140 21.43 1.69 10.09
CA TYR A 140 20.33 1.04 10.81
C TYR A 140 19.04 1.06 9.98
N VAL A 141 18.11 0.18 10.35
CA VAL A 141 16.72 0.18 9.88
C VAL A 141 15.79 0.20 11.08
N LEU A 142 14.85 1.14 11.13
CA LEU A 142 13.78 1.18 12.14
C LEU A 142 12.48 0.60 11.57
N LEU A 143 11.87 -0.36 12.26
CA LEU A 143 10.57 -0.95 11.94
C LEU A 143 9.55 -0.54 12.99
N VAL A 144 8.41 0.02 12.57
CA VAL A 144 7.32 0.44 13.45
C VAL A 144 5.99 -0.06 12.92
N SER A 145 5.03 -0.31 13.82
CA SER A 145 3.68 -0.74 13.42
C SER A 145 2.77 0.40 12.96
N ASP A 146 3.00 1.60 13.50
CA ASP A 146 2.15 2.76 13.24
C ASP A 146 2.63 3.55 12.01
N LYS A 147 1.74 3.67 11.02
CA LYS A 147 2.04 4.39 9.77
C LYS A 147 2.22 5.90 9.97
N VAL A 148 1.44 6.51 10.84
CA VAL A 148 1.53 7.95 11.15
C VAL A 148 2.85 8.25 11.85
N GLU A 149 3.28 7.37 12.76
CA GLU A 149 4.57 7.46 13.43
C GLU A 149 5.73 7.29 12.44
N SER A 150 5.63 6.36 11.49
CA SER A 150 6.61 6.19 10.41
C SER A 150 6.75 7.44 9.54
N GLU A 151 5.64 8.13 9.23
CA GLU A 151 5.67 9.36 8.42
C GLU A 151 6.40 10.50 9.16
N LYS A 152 6.16 10.67 10.46
CA LYS A 152 6.89 11.67 11.29
C LYS A 152 8.39 11.43 11.29
N PHE A 153 8.82 10.20 11.54
CA PHE A 153 10.25 9.85 11.52
C PHE A 153 10.87 10.09 10.13
N LYS A 154 10.13 9.85 9.04
CA LYS A 154 10.62 10.15 7.68
C LYS A 154 10.84 11.64 7.46
N GLU A 155 9.94 12.50 7.95
CA GLU A 155 10.10 13.95 7.89
C GLU A 155 11.37 14.42 8.62
N GLU A 156 11.75 13.73 9.68
CA GLU A 156 13.00 13.96 10.42
C GLU A 156 14.23 13.34 9.73
N GLY A 157 14.08 12.73 8.56
CA GLY A 157 15.15 12.07 7.81
C GLY A 157 15.63 10.77 8.45
N ILE A 158 14.80 10.11 9.27
CA ILE A 158 15.08 8.80 9.86
C ILE A 158 14.66 7.70 8.87
N ARG A 159 15.52 6.68 8.75
CA ARG A 159 15.26 5.49 7.95
C ARG A 159 14.30 4.55 8.68
N VAL A 160 13.02 4.62 8.32
CA VAL A 160 11.94 3.87 8.99
C VAL A 160 10.95 3.25 8.01
N TYR A 161 10.42 2.07 8.37
CA TYR A 161 9.38 1.36 7.64
C TYR A 161 8.19 1.04 8.55
N ALA A 162 6.99 1.36 8.07
CA ALA A 162 5.74 0.93 8.69
C ALA A 162 5.42 -0.49 8.21
N ILE A 163 5.37 -1.45 9.13
CA ILE A 163 5.11 -2.86 8.83
C ILE A 163 4.26 -3.50 9.92
N ASN A 164 3.62 -4.62 9.60
CA ASN A 164 3.08 -5.49 10.62
C ASN A 164 4.20 -6.31 11.29
N VAL A 165 4.72 -5.83 12.43
CA VAL A 165 5.79 -6.50 13.18
C VAL A 165 5.40 -7.87 13.75
N ILE A 166 4.10 -8.21 13.79
CA ILE A 166 3.62 -9.54 14.14
C ILE A 166 3.35 -10.42 12.90
N SER A 167 3.77 -10.01 11.71
CA SER A 167 3.74 -10.84 10.51
C SER A 167 5.13 -11.36 10.21
N GLU A 168 5.32 -12.68 10.29
CA GLU A 168 6.57 -13.33 9.90
C GLU A 168 6.93 -13.00 8.45
N GLU A 169 5.96 -13.01 7.54
CA GLU A 169 6.18 -12.67 6.12
C GLU A 169 6.68 -11.23 5.95
N GLU A 170 6.17 -10.28 6.73
CA GLU A 170 6.64 -8.89 6.65
C GLU A 170 8.00 -8.69 7.30
N LEU A 171 8.25 -9.32 8.46
CA LEU A 171 9.56 -9.28 9.11
C LEU A 171 10.65 -9.93 8.26
N HIS A 172 10.35 -11.04 7.59
CA HIS A 172 11.31 -11.77 6.76
C HIS A 172 11.79 -10.94 5.55
N LYS A 173 11.01 -9.95 5.09
CA LYS A 173 11.43 -9.01 4.03
C LYS A 173 12.61 -8.13 4.46
N PHE A 174 12.86 -8.03 5.76
CA PHE A 174 13.99 -7.31 6.34
C PHE A 174 15.08 -8.26 6.80
N HIS A 175 15.17 -9.50 6.30
CA HIS A 175 16.31 -10.41 6.54
C HIS A 175 16.90 -10.39 7.97
N PRO A 176 16.11 -10.50 9.05
CA PRO A 176 16.60 -10.36 10.42
C PRO A 176 17.74 -11.35 10.74
N GLU A 177 17.82 -12.49 10.05
CA GLU A 177 18.92 -13.45 10.11
C GLU A 177 20.29 -12.90 9.67
N ARG A 178 20.31 -11.81 8.90
CA ARG A 178 21.54 -11.16 8.43
C ARG A 178 21.94 -9.94 9.26
N ALA A 179 21.11 -9.49 10.20
CA ALA A 179 21.46 -8.38 11.08
C ALA A 179 22.62 -8.78 12.02
N LYS A 180 23.49 -7.81 12.35
CA LYS A 180 24.52 -7.97 13.40
C LYS A 180 23.89 -7.92 14.79
N LEU A 181 22.84 -7.09 14.93
CA LEU A 181 22.14 -6.86 16.19
C LEU A 181 20.69 -6.48 15.91
N ILE A 182 19.77 -7.06 16.68
CA ILE A 182 18.36 -6.66 16.69
C ILE A 182 18.03 -6.07 18.06
N VAL A 183 17.41 -4.89 18.10
CA VAL A 183 16.91 -4.27 19.33
C VAL A 183 15.40 -4.15 19.24
N VAL A 184 14.70 -4.82 20.16
CA VAL A 184 13.24 -4.79 20.27
C VAL A 184 12.86 -3.90 21.46
N ASP A 185 12.24 -2.77 21.17
CA ASP A 185 11.75 -1.80 22.15
C ASP A 185 10.37 -1.30 21.73
N MET A 186 9.34 -1.89 22.31
CA MET A 186 7.95 -1.75 21.86
C MET A 186 7.04 -1.32 23.00
N LYS A 187 6.09 -0.42 22.69
CA LYS A 187 5.09 0.05 23.67
C LYS A 187 4.07 -1.03 24.05
N ASN A 188 3.73 -1.92 23.11
CA ASN A 188 2.79 -3.01 23.33
C ASN A 188 3.55 -4.30 23.69
N ILE A 189 3.38 -4.76 24.93
CA ILE A 189 4.03 -5.96 25.47
C ILE A 189 3.60 -7.23 24.72
N SER A 190 2.32 -7.33 24.33
CA SER A 190 1.82 -8.52 23.62
C SER A 190 2.48 -8.65 22.25
N ASP A 191 2.54 -7.56 21.51
CA ASP A 191 3.19 -7.52 20.20
C ASP A 191 4.69 -7.75 20.33
N MET A 192 5.32 -7.21 21.39
CA MET A 192 6.74 -7.45 21.70
C MET A 192 7.05 -8.93 21.89
N ILE A 193 6.28 -9.63 22.74
CA ILE A 193 6.46 -11.06 23.00
C ILE A 193 6.30 -11.85 21.71
N TYR A 194 5.25 -11.56 20.93
CA TYR A 194 5.00 -12.27 19.68
C TYR A 194 6.10 -12.03 18.64
N THR A 195 6.54 -10.77 18.51
CA THR A 195 7.68 -10.38 17.66
C THR A 195 8.95 -11.13 18.07
N LEU A 196 9.24 -11.23 19.37
CA LEU A 196 10.39 -11.98 19.89
C LEU A 196 10.31 -13.47 19.59
N VAL A 197 9.12 -14.07 19.62
CA VAL A 197 8.92 -15.47 19.21
C VAL A 197 9.27 -15.66 17.74
N ILE A 198 8.71 -14.83 16.85
CA ILE A 198 9.03 -14.87 15.41
C ILE A 198 10.54 -14.73 15.21
N LEU A 199 11.16 -13.71 15.81
CA LEU A 199 12.61 -13.46 15.68
C LEU A 199 13.47 -14.61 16.24
N SER A 200 12.96 -15.35 17.22
CA SER A 200 13.65 -16.53 17.76
C SER A 200 13.67 -17.69 16.76
N GLU A 201 12.69 -17.75 15.87
CA GLU A 201 12.60 -18.77 14.82
C GLU A 201 13.39 -18.38 13.57
N ILE A 202 13.25 -17.14 13.10
CA ILE A 202 13.82 -16.70 11.82
C ILE A 202 15.26 -16.19 11.93
N ALA A 203 15.67 -15.61 13.06
CA ALA A 203 16.97 -14.96 13.19
C ALA A 203 17.97 -15.73 14.07
N LYS A 204 18.00 -17.06 14.03
CA LYS A 204 18.61 -17.95 15.05
C LYS A 204 19.98 -17.51 15.60
N ASP A 205 20.91 -17.11 14.74
CA ASP A 205 22.29 -16.77 15.12
C ASP A 205 22.49 -15.27 15.45
N THR A 206 21.49 -14.43 15.20
CA THR A 206 21.57 -12.99 15.42
C THR A 206 21.33 -12.64 16.88
N LYS A 207 22.19 -11.80 17.45
CA LYS A 207 22.00 -11.26 18.81
C LYS A 207 20.73 -10.41 18.89
N ILE A 208 19.86 -10.69 19.85
CA ILE A 208 18.64 -9.92 20.13
C ILE A 208 18.76 -9.27 21.52
N ILE A 209 18.49 -7.97 21.57
CA ILE A 209 18.31 -7.20 22.81
C ILE A 209 16.84 -6.82 22.93
N ALA A 210 16.21 -7.19 24.04
CA ALA A 210 14.85 -6.79 24.39
C ALA A 210 14.89 -5.72 25.48
N ILE A 211 14.31 -4.55 25.20
CA ILE A 211 14.16 -3.47 26.18
C ILE A 211 12.85 -3.65 26.92
N VAL A 212 12.91 -3.72 28.24
CA VAL A 212 11.74 -3.88 29.11
C VAL A 212 11.71 -2.81 30.19
N HIS A 213 10.51 -2.47 30.68
CA HIS A 213 10.33 -1.43 31.68
C HIS A 213 9.75 -1.94 33.01
N ASP A 214 9.34 -3.20 33.06
CA ASP A 214 8.71 -3.80 34.23
C ASP A 214 9.16 -5.27 34.43
N LYS A 215 9.12 -5.71 35.70
CA LYS A 215 9.60 -7.04 36.09
C LYS A 215 8.72 -8.18 35.58
N ASP A 216 7.45 -7.93 35.28
CA ASP A 216 6.55 -8.98 34.84
C ASP A 216 6.78 -9.31 33.36
N THR A 217 6.99 -8.29 32.52
CA THR A 217 7.43 -8.45 31.13
C THR A 217 8.79 -9.14 31.06
N GLU A 218 9.73 -8.75 31.93
CA GLU A 218 11.03 -9.42 32.02
C GLU A 218 10.87 -10.93 32.30
N LYS A 219 10.08 -11.31 33.31
CA LYS A 219 9.81 -12.73 33.61
C LYS A 219 9.21 -13.47 32.41
N ARG A 220 8.29 -12.84 31.67
CA ARG A 220 7.69 -13.43 30.47
C ARG A 220 8.75 -13.67 29.39
N ILE A 221 9.62 -12.71 29.11
CA ILE A 221 10.70 -12.86 28.12
C ILE A 221 11.77 -13.83 28.61
N GLN A 222 12.02 -13.93 29.91
CA GLN A 222 12.92 -14.96 30.46
C GLN A 222 12.44 -16.38 30.12
N THR A 223 11.13 -16.63 29.98
CA THR A 223 10.64 -17.94 29.53
C THR A 223 11.02 -18.23 28.07
N LEU A 224 11.14 -17.19 27.23
CA LEU A 224 11.57 -17.29 25.83
C LEU A 224 13.08 -17.59 25.71
N LYS A 225 13.88 -17.34 26.75
CA LYS A 225 15.30 -17.71 26.76
C LYS A 225 15.55 -19.21 26.56
N LYS A 226 14.54 -20.05 26.79
CA LYS A 226 14.58 -21.49 26.50
C LYS A 226 14.64 -21.79 25.00
N ILE A 227 14.14 -20.88 24.16
CA ILE A 227 14.09 -21.01 22.70
C ILE A 227 15.36 -20.41 22.10
N LYS A 228 15.73 -19.20 22.54
CA LYS A 228 16.87 -18.46 22.05
C LYS A 228 17.44 -17.53 23.12
N GLU A 229 18.76 -17.36 23.14
CA GLU A 229 19.39 -16.37 24.01
C GLU A 229 18.98 -14.95 23.58
N ILE A 230 18.17 -14.30 24.43
CA ILE A 230 17.73 -12.91 24.28
C ILE A 230 18.32 -12.12 25.45
N GLU A 231 19.14 -11.12 25.16
CA GLU A 231 19.63 -10.20 26.18
C GLU A 231 18.48 -9.28 26.60
N ILE A 232 18.17 -9.24 27.89
CA ILE A 232 17.10 -8.38 28.41
C ILE A 232 17.76 -7.20 29.11
N ILE A 233 17.41 -5.99 28.70
CA ILE A 233 17.85 -4.75 29.33
C ILE A 233 16.64 -4.09 29.95
N ASN A 234 16.70 -3.89 31.26
CA ASN A 234 15.73 -3.12 32.02
C ASN A 234 16.37 -1.80 32.49
N PRO A 235 16.20 -0.68 31.74
CA PRO A 235 16.87 0.58 32.06
C PRO A 235 16.53 1.08 33.47
N SER A 236 15.29 0.89 33.90
CA SER A 236 14.81 1.30 35.23
C SER A 236 15.56 0.55 36.34
N GLU A 237 15.76 -0.77 36.18
CA GLU A 237 16.47 -1.59 37.16
C GLU A 237 17.99 -1.33 37.16
N MET A 238 18.57 -1.06 35.98
CA MET A 238 19.98 -0.66 35.87
C MET A 238 20.25 0.66 36.60
N ILE A 239 19.40 1.67 36.40
CA ILE A 239 19.52 2.96 37.10
C ILE A 239 19.34 2.76 38.60
N ALA A 240 18.34 1.97 39.02
CA ALA A 240 18.12 1.70 40.44
C ALA A 240 19.34 1.02 41.09
N THR A 241 19.96 0.04 40.42
CA THR A 241 21.14 -0.65 40.93
C THR A 241 22.35 0.28 41.02
N GLN A 242 22.54 1.15 40.02
CA GLN A 242 23.63 2.12 40.03
C GLN A 242 23.49 3.14 41.17
N LEU A 243 22.27 3.61 41.44
CA LEU A 243 21.98 4.51 42.56
C LEU A 243 22.27 3.83 43.90
N LEU A 244 21.84 2.57 44.07
CA LEU A 244 22.05 1.81 45.30
C LEU A 244 23.51 1.41 45.53
N SER A 245 24.29 1.20 44.46
CA SER A 245 25.72 0.88 44.55
C SER A 245 26.61 2.08 44.90
N ASN A 246 26.10 3.30 44.76
CA ASN A 246 26.79 4.56 45.04
C ASN A 246 26.37 5.20 46.39
N THR A 247 25.55 4.49 47.17
CA THR A 247 25.18 4.81 48.56
C THR A 247 25.77 3.78 49.51
#